data_AF-A0AAV9G6B5-F1
#
_entry.id   AF-A0AAV9G6B5-F1
#
_cell.length_a   1.000
_cell.length_b   1.000
_cell.length_c   1.000
_cell.angle_alpha   90.00
_cell.angle_beta   90.00
_cell.angle_gamma   90.00
#
_symmetry.space_group_name_H-M   'P 1'
#
loop_
_entity.id
_entity.type
_entity.pdbx_description
1 polymer ?
#
loop_
_entity_poly.entity_id
_entity_poly.type
_entity_poly.pdbx_seq_one_letter_code
_entity_poly.pdbx_strand_id
1 'polypeptide(L)'
;ALREQSYAAGWERSQLPNTVGSMGVDPGFINEMPVLDDGISPRLAFWHQGSQVGATAFVMLLQETESATLVLTNTMAPNDAAAWIGRLLVETLSDGPVRNDDVRLASASVDSAIKSMPSPARGLKMGGSPEDRHGLSAIRLSVCYPGFGGPFRIHIRQDEKRLEMLFKGRESQKYQLEHHHGDTFTWFMSWNEQIKRGRFINLHPPY
;
A
#
# COMPACT_ATOMS: atom_id res chain seq x y z
N ALA A 1 -20.03 -22.53 -1.78
CA ALA A 1 -18.89 -22.76 -0.86
C ALA A 1 -17.63 -22.40 -1.61
N LEU A 2 -16.73 -21.60 -1.01
CA LEU A 2 -15.44 -21.24 -1.60
C LEU A 2 -14.58 -22.50 -1.74
N ARG A 3 -13.84 -22.58 -2.85
CA ARG A 3 -13.03 -23.76 -3.21
C ARG A 3 -11.64 -23.66 -2.57
N GLU A 4 -10.85 -24.72 -2.74
CA GLU A 4 -9.52 -24.81 -2.11
C GLU A 4 -8.60 -23.64 -2.52
N GLN A 5 -7.89 -23.10 -1.54
CA GLN A 5 -6.83 -22.12 -1.71
C GLN A 5 -5.67 -22.42 -0.75
N SER A 6 -4.43 -22.33 -1.23
CA SER A 6 -3.23 -22.54 -0.42
C SER A 6 -2.06 -21.71 -0.95
N TYR A 7 -1.10 -21.36 -0.08
CA TYR A 7 0.09 -20.59 -0.44
C TYR A 7 1.36 -21.39 -0.18
N ALA A 8 2.23 -21.51 -1.19
CA ALA A 8 3.52 -22.18 -1.06
C ALA A 8 4.53 -21.67 -2.10
N ALA A 9 5.82 -21.64 -1.74
CA ALA A 9 6.92 -21.31 -2.65
C ALA A 9 6.76 -20.00 -3.44
N GLY A 10 6.09 -19.00 -2.86
CA GLY A 10 5.87 -17.72 -3.53
C GLY A 10 4.62 -17.67 -4.42
N TRP A 11 3.75 -18.69 -4.40
CA TRP A 11 2.56 -18.76 -5.23
C TRP A 11 1.31 -19.03 -4.39
N GLU A 12 0.22 -18.34 -4.73
CA GLU A 12 -1.12 -18.78 -4.38
C GLU A 12 -1.55 -19.87 -5.37
N ARG A 13 -2.07 -20.96 -4.84
CA ARG A 13 -2.75 -22.01 -5.59
C ARG A 13 -4.23 -21.90 -5.28
N SER A 14 -5.06 -21.73 -6.31
CA SER A 14 -6.51 -21.62 -6.16
C SER A 14 -7.22 -22.54 -7.13
N GLN A 15 -8.31 -23.16 -6.68
CA GLN A 15 -9.27 -23.80 -7.58
C GLN A 15 -10.35 -22.76 -7.96
N LEU A 16 -10.33 -22.25 -9.20
CA LEU A 16 -11.33 -21.30 -9.70
C LEU A 16 -12.68 -21.99 -9.95
N PRO A 17 -13.83 -21.28 -9.90
CA PRO A 17 -14.00 -19.90 -9.44
C PRO A 17 -13.68 -19.75 -7.96
N ASN A 18 -12.94 -18.70 -7.62
CA ASN A 18 -12.56 -18.35 -6.25
C ASN A 18 -12.27 -16.84 -6.15
N THR A 19 -12.15 -16.33 -4.93
CA THR A 19 -11.66 -14.96 -4.73
C THR A 19 -10.17 -14.90 -5.04
N VAL A 20 -9.78 -13.93 -5.86
CA VAL A 20 -8.38 -13.68 -6.27
C VAL A 20 -8.08 -12.22 -6.02
N GLY A 21 -6.91 -11.93 -5.47
CA GLY A 21 -6.48 -10.58 -5.14
C GLY A 21 -6.43 -10.25 -3.65
N SER A 22 -6.52 -11.26 -2.79
CA SER A 22 -6.43 -11.12 -1.33
C SER A 22 -5.04 -10.71 -0.82
N MET A 23 -3.98 -10.82 -1.64
CA MET A 23 -2.62 -10.44 -1.25
C MET A 23 -2.34 -8.95 -1.46
N GLY A 24 -3.11 -8.27 -2.32
CA GLY A 24 -2.98 -6.85 -2.61
C GLY A 24 -3.65 -5.97 -1.56
N VAL A 25 -3.71 -4.67 -1.84
CA VAL A 25 -4.34 -3.67 -0.96
C VAL A 25 -5.86 -3.54 -1.17
N ASP A 26 -6.37 -4.05 -2.30
CA ASP A 26 -7.76 -3.90 -2.72
C ASP A 26 -8.81 -4.42 -1.71
N PRO A 27 -8.60 -5.54 -0.98
CA PRO A 27 -9.55 -5.98 0.04
C PRO A 27 -9.79 -4.96 1.16
N GLY A 28 -8.85 -4.02 1.36
CA GLY A 28 -9.02 -2.91 2.31
C GLY A 28 -9.86 -1.75 1.76
N PHE A 29 -10.15 -1.71 0.46
CA PHE A 29 -10.82 -0.59 -0.21
C PHE A 29 -12.18 -0.92 -0.81
N ILE A 30 -12.52 -2.19 -0.93
CA ILE A 30 -13.84 -2.63 -1.38
C ILE A 30 -14.50 -3.52 -0.33
N ASN A 31 -15.83 -3.62 -0.36
CA ASN A 31 -16.59 -4.38 0.65
C ASN A 31 -16.29 -5.88 0.61
N GLU A 32 -16.16 -6.44 -0.59
CA GLU A 32 -15.90 -7.85 -0.82
C GLU A 32 -15.17 -8.02 -2.15
N MET A 33 -14.17 -8.90 -2.15
CA MET A 33 -13.49 -9.29 -3.39
C MET A 33 -14.39 -10.17 -4.24
N PRO A 34 -14.63 -9.83 -5.51
CA PRO A 34 -15.45 -10.66 -6.38
C PRO A 34 -14.79 -12.02 -6.67
N VAL A 35 -15.64 -13.04 -6.81
CA VAL A 35 -15.24 -14.37 -7.30
C VAL A 35 -14.81 -14.22 -8.76
N LEU A 36 -13.56 -14.56 -9.04
CA LEU A 36 -13.03 -14.60 -10.40
C LEU A 36 -13.59 -15.82 -11.13
N ASP A 37 -13.92 -15.63 -12.42
CA ASP A 37 -14.21 -16.73 -13.33
C ASP A 37 -15.51 -17.50 -13.01
N ASP A 38 -16.50 -16.86 -12.39
CA ASP A 38 -17.74 -17.52 -11.97
C ASP A 38 -18.54 -18.15 -13.13
N GLY A 39 -19.24 -19.24 -12.82
CA GLY A 39 -20.04 -20.01 -13.79
C GLY A 39 -19.25 -20.95 -14.70
N ILE A 40 -17.92 -21.04 -14.56
CA ILE A 40 -17.10 -22.01 -15.32
C ILE A 40 -16.76 -23.27 -14.51
N SER A 41 -16.39 -24.33 -15.23
CA SER A 41 -15.95 -25.59 -14.62
C SER A 41 -14.68 -25.39 -13.77
N PRO A 42 -14.55 -26.10 -12.63
CA PRO A 42 -13.37 -26.01 -11.79
C PRO A 42 -12.06 -26.18 -12.53
N ARG A 43 -11.12 -25.27 -12.28
CA ARG A 43 -9.79 -25.27 -12.88
C ARG A 43 -8.73 -24.77 -11.90
N LEU A 44 -7.50 -25.22 -12.07
CA LEU A 44 -6.37 -24.91 -11.23
C LEU A 44 -5.66 -23.65 -11.72
N ALA A 45 -5.53 -22.67 -10.84
CA ALA A 45 -4.77 -21.45 -11.08
C ALA A 45 -3.63 -21.31 -10.09
N PHE A 46 -2.47 -20.88 -10.59
CA PHE A 46 -1.36 -20.40 -9.76
C PHE A 46 -1.19 -18.91 -10.00
N TRP A 47 -1.17 -18.11 -8.95
CA TRP A 47 -1.09 -16.66 -9.12
C TRP A 47 -0.27 -15.99 -8.03
N HIS A 48 0.20 -14.79 -8.34
CA HIS A 48 0.88 -13.94 -7.38
C HIS A 48 0.66 -12.45 -7.67
N GLN A 49 0.77 -11.65 -6.62
CA GLN A 49 0.68 -10.19 -6.67
C GLN A 49 1.91 -9.57 -6.04
N GLY A 50 2.53 -8.64 -6.75
CA GLY A 50 3.67 -7.89 -6.29
C GLY A 50 3.32 -6.43 -6.10
N SER A 51 3.75 -5.84 -4.99
CA SER A 51 3.73 -4.40 -4.79
C SER A 51 5.09 -3.92 -4.36
N GLN A 52 5.63 -2.96 -5.10
CA GLN A 52 6.84 -2.24 -4.78
C GLN A 52 6.59 -0.76 -4.96
N VAL A 53 7.52 0.05 -4.46
CA VAL A 53 7.44 1.49 -4.64
C VAL A 53 7.42 1.83 -6.14
N GLY A 54 6.30 2.37 -6.61
CA GLY A 54 6.16 2.83 -7.99
C GLY A 54 5.86 1.71 -8.99
N ALA A 55 5.54 0.49 -8.54
CA ALA A 55 5.18 -0.61 -9.43
C ALA A 55 4.28 -1.63 -8.74
N THR A 56 3.27 -2.12 -9.44
CA THR A 56 2.52 -3.32 -9.07
C THR A 56 2.60 -4.37 -10.16
N ALA A 57 2.44 -5.63 -9.77
CA ALA A 57 2.52 -6.76 -10.67
C ALA A 57 1.43 -7.78 -10.33
N PHE A 58 0.92 -8.43 -11.36
CA PHE A 58 0.02 -9.56 -11.24
C PHE A 58 0.43 -10.63 -12.24
N VAL A 59 0.46 -11.88 -11.80
CA VAL A 59 0.66 -13.03 -12.67
C VAL A 59 -0.35 -14.12 -12.33
N MET A 60 -0.90 -14.77 -13.33
CA MET A 60 -1.72 -15.96 -13.18
C MET A 60 -1.40 -16.98 -14.27
N LEU A 61 -1.20 -18.24 -13.89
CA LEU A 61 -1.01 -19.39 -14.75
C LEU A 61 -2.27 -20.25 -14.71
N LEU A 62 -2.81 -20.58 -15.87
CA LEU A 62 -3.97 -21.44 -16.05
C LEU A 62 -3.52 -22.72 -16.76
N GLN A 63 -3.45 -23.83 -16.00
CA GLN A 63 -2.83 -25.05 -16.51
C GLN A 63 -3.65 -25.70 -17.63
N GLU A 64 -4.97 -25.73 -17.47
CA GLU A 64 -5.88 -26.43 -18.38
C GLU A 64 -5.91 -25.82 -19.79
N THR A 65 -5.62 -24.53 -19.90
CA THR A 65 -5.58 -23.80 -21.16
C THR A 65 -4.16 -23.48 -21.63
N GLU A 66 -3.15 -23.96 -20.90
CA GLU A 66 -1.73 -23.65 -21.15
C GLU A 66 -1.47 -22.15 -21.37
N SER A 67 -2.17 -21.32 -20.60
CA SER A 67 -2.16 -19.87 -20.77
C SER A 67 -1.72 -19.15 -19.50
N ALA A 68 -1.30 -17.90 -19.66
CA ALA A 68 -0.91 -17.06 -18.56
C ALA A 68 -1.27 -15.59 -18.81
N THR A 69 -1.59 -14.89 -17.73
CA THR A 69 -1.73 -13.45 -17.70
C THR A 69 -0.58 -12.87 -16.90
N LEU A 70 0.09 -11.86 -17.44
CA LEU A 70 1.12 -11.07 -16.76
C LEU A 70 0.82 -9.59 -16.94
N VAL A 71 0.70 -8.87 -15.84
CA VAL A 71 0.52 -7.43 -15.81
C VAL A 71 1.63 -6.82 -14.98
N LEU A 72 2.35 -5.87 -15.56
CA LEU A 72 3.38 -5.08 -14.91
C LEU A 72 3.03 -3.61 -15.07
N THR A 73 2.95 -2.89 -13.95
CA THR A 73 2.74 -1.44 -13.94
C THR A 73 4.00 -0.75 -13.43
N ASN A 74 4.24 0.47 -13.91
CA ASN A 74 5.34 1.33 -13.47
C ASN A 74 4.81 2.60 -12.78
N THR A 75 3.63 2.48 -12.18
CA THR A 75 2.98 3.53 -11.40
C THR A 75 2.42 2.95 -10.11
N MET A 76 2.23 3.80 -9.10
CA MET A 76 1.55 3.41 -7.87
C MET A 76 0.26 4.20 -7.73
N ALA A 77 -0.82 3.60 -8.20
CA ALA A 77 -2.16 4.12 -8.04
C ALA A 77 -2.66 3.92 -6.58
N PRO A 78 -3.71 4.64 -6.15
CA PRO A 78 -4.40 4.40 -4.87
C PRO A 78 -5.21 3.09 -4.81
N ASN A 79 -4.73 2.04 -5.47
CA ASN A 79 -5.29 0.68 -5.51
C ASN A 79 -4.22 -0.28 -6.08
N ASP A 80 -4.53 -1.57 -6.21
CA ASP A 80 -3.67 -2.49 -6.96
C ASP A 80 -4.11 -2.57 -8.43
N ALA A 81 -3.64 -1.61 -9.24
CA ALA A 81 -4.03 -1.53 -10.64
C ALA A 81 -3.66 -2.80 -11.46
N ALA A 82 -2.54 -3.45 -11.14
CA ALA A 82 -2.11 -4.66 -11.84
C ALA A 82 -3.08 -5.82 -11.58
N ALA A 83 -3.58 -5.94 -10.34
CA ALA A 83 -4.58 -6.92 -9.97
C ALA A 83 -5.87 -6.76 -10.77
N TRP A 84 -6.42 -5.54 -10.83
CA TRP A 84 -7.66 -5.26 -11.54
C TRP A 84 -7.56 -5.56 -13.04
N ILE A 85 -6.47 -5.13 -13.68
CA ILE A 85 -6.21 -5.43 -15.10
C ILE A 85 -6.02 -6.93 -15.29
N GLY A 86 -5.28 -7.58 -14.39
CA GLY A 86 -4.99 -9.01 -14.45
C GLY A 86 -6.24 -9.87 -14.38
N ARG A 87 -7.15 -9.54 -13.46
CA ARG A 87 -8.46 -10.19 -13.34
C ARG A 87 -9.29 -10.02 -14.62
N LEU A 88 -9.40 -8.79 -15.13
CA LEU A 88 -10.12 -8.51 -16.37
C LEU A 88 -9.59 -9.33 -17.56
N LEU A 89 -8.26 -9.45 -17.67
CA LEU A 89 -7.61 -10.25 -18.71
C LEU A 89 -7.89 -11.74 -18.54
N VAL A 90 -7.84 -12.27 -17.31
CA VAL A 90 -8.19 -13.67 -17.02
C VAL A 90 -9.64 -13.97 -17.42
N GLU A 91 -10.60 -13.14 -17.01
CA GLU A 91 -12.01 -13.36 -17.39
C GLU A 91 -12.24 -13.27 -18.89
N THR A 92 -11.47 -12.40 -19.57
CA THR A 92 -11.50 -12.31 -21.04
C THR A 92 -10.96 -13.57 -21.69
N LEU A 93 -9.87 -14.16 -21.16
CA LEU A 93 -9.30 -15.42 -21.66
C LEU A 93 -10.19 -16.62 -21.38
N SER A 94 -10.81 -16.66 -20.20
CA SER A 94 -11.69 -17.76 -19.79
C SER A 94 -13.04 -17.75 -20.50
N ASP A 95 -13.46 -16.61 -21.05
CA ASP A 95 -14.74 -16.37 -21.72
C ASP A 95 -15.95 -16.95 -20.95
N GLY A 96 -15.95 -16.70 -19.64
CA GLY A 96 -16.98 -17.19 -18.73
C GLY A 96 -18.34 -16.50 -18.93
N PRO A 97 -19.44 -17.17 -18.55
CA PRO A 97 -20.79 -16.61 -18.68
C PRO A 97 -21.07 -15.48 -17.67
N VAL A 98 -20.32 -15.42 -16.58
CA VAL A 98 -20.40 -14.37 -15.55
C VAL A 98 -19.11 -13.56 -15.61
N ARG A 99 -19.24 -12.24 -15.74
CA ARG A 99 -18.10 -11.31 -15.77
C ARG A 99 -18.23 -10.27 -14.69
N ASN A 100 -17.12 -9.97 -14.03
CA ASN A 100 -17.05 -8.90 -13.07
C ASN A 100 -16.87 -7.56 -13.78
N ASP A 101 -17.41 -6.51 -13.17
CA ASP A 101 -17.15 -5.13 -13.61
C ASP A 101 -15.89 -4.61 -12.91
N ASP A 102 -14.74 -5.16 -13.29
CA ASP A 102 -13.45 -4.85 -12.67
C ASP A 102 -13.08 -3.35 -12.85
N VAL A 103 -13.56 -2.69 -13.90
CA VAL A 103 -13.33 -1.25 -14.12
C VAL A 103 -14.07 -0.41 -13.07
N ARG A 104 -15.33 -0.75 -12.80
CA ARG A 104 -16.10 -0.09 -11.74
C ARG A 104 -15.53 -0.39 -10.37
N LEU A 105 -15.09 -1.63 -10.11
CA LEU A 105 -14.47 -2.00 -8.84
C LEU A 105 -13.13 -1.30 -8.60
N ALA A 106 -12.28 -1.20 -9.63
CA ALA A 106 -11.04 -0.43 -9.56
C ALA A 106 -11.31 1.04 -9.25
N SER A 107 -12.33 1.64 -9.87
CA SER A 107 -12.74 3.02 -9.62
C SER A 107 -13.25 3.20 -8.18
N ALA A 108 -14.09 2.28 -7.70
CA ALA A 108 -14.59 2.30 -6.33
C ALA A 108 -13.47 2.13 -5.29
N SER A 109 -12.48 1.27 -5.58
CA SER A 109 -11.29 1.10 -4.74
C SER A 109 -10.50 2.40 -4.62
N VAL A 110 -10.27 3.11 -5.73
CA VAL A 110 -9.58 4.41 -5.72
C VAL A 110 -10.36 5.44 -4.91
N ASP A 111 -11.68 5.54 -5.10
CA ASP A 111 -12.52 6.46 -4.33
C ASP A 111 -12.45 6.18 -2.83
N SER A 112 -12.47 4.91 -2.44
CA SER A 112 -12.36 4.48 -1.04
C SER A 112 -10.98 4.81 -0.46
N ALA A 113 -9.90 4.53 -1.19
CA ALA A 113 -8.54 4.87 -0.79
C ALA A 113 -8.34 6.39 -0.63
N ILE A 114 -8.83 7.19 -1.58
CA ILE A 114 -8.74 8.65 -1.48
C ILE A 114 -9.52 9.17 -0.27
N LYS A 115 -10.68 8.58 0.05
CA LYS A 115 -11.46 8.95 1.24
C LYS A 115 -10.79 8.56 2.55
N SER A 116 -9.99 7.49 2.58
CA SER A 116 -9.30 7.03 3.79
C SER A 116 -7.99 7.79 4.07
N MET A 117 -7.31 8.31 3.04
CA MET A 117 -6.04 9.06 3.16
C MET A 117 -6.06 10.26 4.13
N PRO A 118 -7.12 11.09 4.22
CA PRO A 118 -7.16 12.19 5.17
C PRO A 118 -7.38 11.76 6.62
N SER A 119 -7.86 10.53 6.86
CA SER A 119 -8.34 10.11 8.18
C SER A 119 -7.25 10.14 9.27
N PRO A 120 -6.00 9.72 9.00
CA PRO A 120 -4.94 9.82 10.00
C PRO A 120 -4.53 11.26 10.25
N ALA A 121 -4.32 12.02 9.18
CA ALA A 121 -3.93 13.43 9.28
C ALA A 121 -4.99 14.27 10.01
N ARG A 122 -6.28 13.93 9.89
CA ARG A 122 -7.36 14.55 10.66
C ARG A 122 -7.36 14.13 12.12
N GLY A 123 -7.21 12.84 12.43
CA GLY A 123 -7.14 12.36 13.81
C GLY A 123 -6.00 13.02 14.59
N LEU A 124 -4.83 13.13 13.96
CA LEU A 124 -3.66 13.81 14.53
C LEU A 124 -3.85 15.33 14.61
N LYS A 125 -4.54 15.98 13.67
CA LYS A 125 -4.82 17.41 13.80
C LYS A 125 -5.85 17.74 14.88
N MET A 126 -6.82 16.87 15.12
CA MET A 126 -7.83 17.06 16.17
C MET A 126 -7.29 16.79 17.58
N GLY A 127 -6.28 15.91 17.71
CA GLY A 127 -5.66 15.58 19.00
C GLY A 127 -4.51 16.52 19.43
N GLY A 128 -4.19 17.53 18.62
CA GLY A 128 -3.14 18.50 18.92
C GLY A 128 -3.64 19.66 19.79
N SER A 129 -2.84 20.08 20.77
CA SER A 129 -3.09 21.29 21.55
C SER A 129 -2.15 22.41 21.08
N PRO A 130 -2.68 23.56 20.62
CA PRO A 130 -1.85 24.71 20.24
C PRO A 130 -1.10 25.34 21.42
N GLU A 131 -1.56 25.10 22.66
CA GLU A 131 -1.19 25.88 23.84
C GLU A 131 0.14 25.44 24.48
N ASP A 132 0.63 24.23 24.18
CA ASP A 132 1.87 23.66 24.75
C ASP A 132 3.06 23.72 23.80
N ARG A 133 3.19 24.81 23.04
CA ARG A 133 4.42 25.05 22.26
C ARG A 133 5.53 25.49 23.21
N HIS A 134 6.14 24.54 23.91
CA HIS A 134 7.43 24.78 24.54
C HIS A 134 8.37 25.35 23.46
N GLY A 135 8.95 26.51 23.74
CA GLY A 135 9.90 27.14 22.83
C GLY A 135 11.07 26.20 22.61
N LEU A 136 11.06 25.49 21.48
CA LEU A 136 12.14 24.60 21.05
C LEU A 136 13.33 25.49 20.72
N SER A 137 14.10 25.80 21.76
CA SER A 137 15.33 26.58 21.65
C SER A 137 16.42 25.68 21.08
N ALA A 138 16.82 25.94 19.84
CA ALA A 138 18.00 25.41 19.15
C ALA A 138 18.37 23.95 19.47
N ILE A 139 17.39 23.03 19.42
CA ILE A 139 17.65 21.62 19.70
C ILE A 139 18.41 21.01 18.51
N ARG A 140 19.70 20.75 18.71
CA ARG A 140 20.47 19.76 17.93
C ARG A 140 20.57 18.50 18.76
N LEU A 141 19.59 17.61 18.61
CA LEU A 141 19.59 16.32 19.29
C LEU A 141 20.02 15.24 18.31
N SER A 142 21.03 14.44 18.67
CA SER A 142 21.38 13.23 17.93
C SER A 142 21.18 12.04 18.84
N VAL A 143 20.17 11.23 18.55
CA VAL A 143 19.88 10.01 19.31
C VAL A 143 20.44 8.82 18.54
N CYS A 144 21.15 7.95 19.26
CA CYS A 144 21.78 6.77 18.72
C CYS A 144 21.05 5.52 19.18
N TYR A 145 20.48 4.76 18.25
CA TYR A 145 19.82 3.50 18.49
C TYR A 145 20.77 2.35 18.09
N PRO A 146 21.03 1.38 18.97
CA PRO A 146 21.76 0.17 18.59
C PRO A 146 20.90 -0.69 17.65
N GLY A 147 21.51 -1.27 16.61
CA GLY A 147 20.82 -2.13 15.65
C GLY A 147 21.78 -3.07 14.91
N PHE A 148 21.24 -4.03 14.15
CA PHE A 148 21.95 -5.15 13.51
C PHE A 148 22.98 -4.79 12.40
N GLY A 149 23.27 -3.50 12.20
CA GLY A 149 24.26 -3.01 11.23
C GLY A 149 25.08 -1.83 11.76
N GLY A 150 25.21 -1.72 13.08
CA GLY A 150 25.85 -0.59 13.76
C GLY A 150 24.85 0.49 14.22
N PRO A 151 25.36 1.60 14.79
CA PRO A 151 24.51 2.64 15.36
C PRO A 151 23.63 3.30 14.29
N PHE A 152 22.31 3.19 14.46
CA PHE A 152 21.35 3.95 13.68
C PHE A 152 21.09 5.28 14.37
N ARG A 153 21.45 6.40 13.73
CA ARG A 153 21.32 7.73 14.32
C ARG A 153 20.15 8.49 13.72
N ILE A 154 19.35 9.11 14.58
CA ILE A 154 18.33 10.09 14.20
C ILE A 154 18.84 11.46 14.64
N HIS A 155 18.89 12.40 13.70
CA HIS A 155 19.30 13.78 13.97
C HIS A 155 18.07 14.66 13.91
N ILE A 156 17.80 15.38 15.00
CA ILE A 156 16.82 16.47 15.05
C ILE A 156 17.59 17.78 15.01
N ARG A 157 17.25 18.66 14.08
CA ARG A 157 17.80 20.01 14.00
C ARG A 157 16.69 21.03 13.82
N GLN A 158 16.95 22.25 14.23
CA GLN A 158 16.11 23.40 13.93
C GLN A 158 16.69 24.16 12.73
N ASP A 159 15.86 24.43 11.73
CA ASP A 159 16.17 25.28 10.58
C ASP A 159 15.17 26.44 10.52
N GLU A 160 15.68 27.66 10.58
CA GLU A 160 15.00 28.98 10.58
C GLU A 160 13.80 29.15 11.53
N LYS A 161 12.76 28.30 11.44
CA LYS A 161 11.60 28.20 12.37
C LYS A 161 10.97 26.79 12.46
N ARG A 162 11.54 25.77 11.83
CA ARG A 162 10.97 24.41 11.75
C ARG A 162 11.94 23.39 12.33
N LEU A 163 11.40 22.32 12.91
CA LEU A 163 12.19 21.15 13.26
C LEU A 163 12.25 20.19 12.08
N GLU A 164 13.43 19.60 11.88
CA GLU A 164 13.67 18.57 10.89
C GLU A 164 14.27 17.33 11.54
N MET A 165 13.83 16.16 11.09
CA MET A 165 14.39 14.86 11.43
C MET A 165 15.17 14.29 10.23
N LEU A 166 16.39 13.80 10.46
CA LEU A 166 17.21 13.13 9.46
C LEU A 166 17.64 11.74 9.93
N PHE A 167 17.36 10.73 9.12
CA PHE A 167 17.91 9.39 9.34
C PHE A 167 19.36 9.31 8.87
N LYS A 168 20.26 8.94 9.78
CA LYS A 168 21.72 8.89 9.59
C LYS A 168 22.33 10.20 9.07
N GLY A 169 21.70 11.34 9.35
CA GLY A 169 22.15 12.66 8.90
C GLY A 169 22.07 12.88 7.38
N ARG A 170 21.36 12.02 6.64
CA ARG A 170 21.25 12.12 5.18
C ARG A 170 20.17 13.13 4.80
N GLU A 171 20.54 14.16 4.05
CA GLU A 171 19.60 15.16 3.52
C GLU A 171 18.50 14.56 2.64
N SER A 172 18.82 13.48 1.90
CA SER A 172 17.83 12.74 1.11
C SER A 172 16.79 11.99 1.96
N GLN A 173 16.97 11.94 3.27
CA GLN A 173 16.10 11.27 4.24
C GLN A 173 15.61 12.26 5.30
N LYS A 174 15.46 13.53 4.94
CA LYS A 174 14.96 14.59 5.83
C LYS A 174 13.44 14.65 5.88
N TYR A 175 12.89 14.88 7.07
CA TYR A 175 11.46 14.97 7.33
C TYR A 175 11.19 16.23 8.13
N GLN A 176 10.19 17.01 7.72
CA GLN A 176 9.72 18.13 8.54
C GLN A 176 8.92 17.57 9.70
N LEU A 177 9.17 18.07 10.90
CA LEU A 177 8.42 17.75 12.10
C LEU A 177 7.35 18.82 12.33
N GLU A 178 6.10 18.37 12.47
CA GLU A 178 4.97 19.19 12.89
C GLU A 178 4.68 18.88 14.36
N HIS A 179 4.67 19.92 15.20
CA HIS A 179 4.31 19.79 16.62
C HIS A 179 2.85 19.34 16.76
N HIS A 180 2.61 18.43 17.70
CA HIS A 180 1.28 17.90 17.99
C HIS A 180 0.80 18.32 19.38
N HIS A 181 1.44 17.86 20.46
CA HIS A 181 1.25 18.32 21.84
C HIS A 181 2.49 17.99 22.67
N GLY A 182 2.77 18.73 23.75
CA GLY A 182 3.95 18.48 24.60
C GLY A 182 5.24 18.31 23.78
N ASP A 183 5.97 17.21 24.03
CA ASP A 183 7.18 16.80 23.29
C ASP A 183 6.90 15.83 22.11
N THR A 184 5.65 15.77 21.64
CA THR A 184 5.21 14.89 20.55
C THR A 184 5.19 15.62 19.21
N PHE A 185 5.78 14.98 18.21
CA PHE A 185 5.88 15.49 16.84
C PHE A 185 5.40 14.45 15.84
N THR A 186 4.92 14.93 14.70
CA THR A 186 4.52 14.10 13.56
C THR A 186 5.35 14.48 12.34
N TRP A 187 5.46 13.58 11.36
CA TRP A 187 6.18 13.85 10.11
C TRP A 187 5.43 13.37 8.88
N PHE A 188 4.10 13.48 8.92
CA PHE A 188 3.26 13.02 7.82
C PHE A 188 3.61 13.74 6.52
N MET A 189 3.60 12.97 5.44
CA MET A 189 3.78 13.47 4.09
C MET A 189 2.52 13.20 3.28
N SER A 190 2.19 14.13 2.37
CA SER A 190 1.14 13.87 1.39
C SER A 190 1.49 12.65 0.53
N TRP A 191 0.48 12.01 -0.06
CA TRP A 191 0.66 10.91 -1.01
C TRP A 191 1.69 11.26 -2.09
N ASN A 192 1.55 12.42 -2.71
CA ASN A 192 2.46 12.89 -3.77
C ASN A 192 3.91 13.04 -3.28
N GLU A 193 4.13 13.51 -2.05
CA GLU A 193 5.48 13.59 -1.48
C GLU A 193 6.05 12.21 -1.16
N GLN A 194 5.23 11.27 -0.69
CA GLN A 194 5.65 9.88 -0.50
C GLN A 194 6.07 9.22 -1.82
N ILE A 195 5.25 9.36 -2.87
CA ILE A 195 5.56 8.86 -4.21
C ILE A 195 6.85 9.49 -4.76
N LYS A 196 6.96 10.83 -4.70
CA LYS A 196 8.14 11.57 -5.17
C LYS A 196 9.43 11.10 -4.50
N ARG A 197 9.35 10.68 -3.24
CA ARG A 197 10.48 10.18 -2.44
C ARG A 197 10.71 8.68 -2.59
N GLY A 198 9.93 8.00 -3.43
CA GLY A 198 10.02 6.55 -3.59
C GLY A 198 9.74 5.82 -2.27
N ARG A 199 8.69 6.20 -1.55
CA ARG A 199 8.28 5.52 -0.33
C ARG A 199 7.11 4.58 -0.58
N PHE A 200 7.15 3.44 0.10
CA PHE A 200 6.00 2.55 0.14
C PHE A 200 4.93 3.22 0.99
N ILE A 201 3.71 3.28 0.46
CA ILE A 201 2.64 4.01 1.13
C ILE A 201 1.90 3.03 2.00
N ASN A 202 2.05 3.20 3.32
CA ASN A 202 1.28 2.44 4.27
C ASN A 202 -0.08 3.13 4.48
N LEU A 203 -1.14 2.48 4.00
CA LEU A 203 -2.52 2.97 4.08
C LEU A 203 -3.15 2.69 5.46
N HIS A 204 -2.54 1.80 6.25
CA HIS A 204 -2.89 1.52 7.64
C HIS A 204 -1.62 1.45 8.52
N PRO A 205 -0.96 2.58 8.78
CA PRO A 205 0.12 2.60 9.74
C PRO A 205 -0.43 2.20 11.13
N PRO A 206 0.24 1.30 11.85
CA PRO A 206 -0.16 0.93 13.20
C PRO A 206 0.11 2.12 14.12
N TYR A 207 -0.93 2.88 14.45
CA TYR A 207 -0.94 3.84 15.55
C TYR A 207 -2.18 3.65 16.40
#